data_AF-A0A7W1IML5-F1
#
_entry.id   AF-A0A7W1IML5-F1
#
_cell.length_a   1.000
_cell.length_b   1.000
_cell.length_c   1.000
_cell.angle_alpha   90.00
_cell.angle_beta   90.00
_cell.angle_gamma   90.00
#
_symmetry.space_group_name_H-M   'P 1'
#
loop_
_entity.id
_entity.type
_entity.pdbx_description
1 polymer ?
#
loop_
_entity_poly.entity_id
_entity_poly.type
_entity_poly.pdbx_seq_one_letter_code
_entity_poly.pdbx_strand_id
1 'polypeptide(L)'
;QTDIEGRYKYKPLDPGTYDIVIMEPGHHTQPINKIKVIPNEATYVDAKLTPNTLEGVTVTAKAVDYTKTGAENTMYTMKSVDATELMQMAGAPRGEIKGVLSSLTSDVIETNGEVHYRGTRGDATGYFIDGVRTLGGSTLPGMCIENLTVFSGGVPAMYGDVMGGVVIITTKSYFSGIRAKNMRNIAYQEKVAEKKRIEKANKDEENRAKEIEDEKNKERIKSE
;
A
#
# COMPACT_ATOMS: atom_id res chain seq x y z
N GLN A 1 4.82 -21.50 0.73
CA GLN A 1 5.35 -22.51 1.65
C GLN A 1 6.62 -21.95 2.28
N THR A 2 6.73 -21.98 3.60
CA THR A 2 7.89 -21.53 4.37
C THR A 2 8.92 -22.66 4.50
N ASP A 3 10.16 -22.33 4.83
CA ASP A 3 11.15 -23.30 5.28
C ASP A 3 10.93 -23.67 6.77
N ILE A 4 11.77 -24.59 7.29
CA ILE A 4 11.72 -25.07 8.68
C ILE A 4 11.98 -23.95 9.69
N GLU A 5 12.68 -22.89 9.27
CA GLU A 5 12.99 -21.73 10.09
C GLU A 5 11.96 -20.60 9.93
N GLY A 6 10.84 -20.86 9.24
CA GLY A 6 9.77 -19.88 9.01
C GLY A 6 10.10 -18.81 7.96
N ARG A 7 11.23 -18.93 7.25
CA ARG A 7 11.61 -18.00 6.18
C ARG A 7 10.82 -18.31 4.92
N TYR A 8 10.46 -17.25 4.21
CA TYR A 8 9.79 -17.34 2.94
C TYR A 8 10.33 -16.30 1.98
N LYS A 9 10.25 -16.60 0.68
CA LYS A 9 10.60 -15.69 -0.39
C LYS A 9 9.60 -15.87 -1.52
N TYR A 10 8.91 -14.79 -1.85
CA TYR A 10 7.96 -14.77 -2.96
C TYR A 10 8.46 -13.77 -4.01
N LYS A 11 8.99 -14.28 -5.13
CA LYS A 11 9.46 -13.51 -6.29
C LYS A 11 9.19 -14.32 -7.56
N PRO A 12 8.86 -13.69 -8.70
CA PRO A 12 8.69 -12.25 -8.91
C PRO A 12 7.29 -11.73 -8.50
N LEU A 13 7.22 -10.47 -8.07
CA LEU A 13 5.99 -9.73 -7.88
C LEU A 13 6.08 -8.41 -8.65
N ASP A 14 4.99 -8.04 -9.32
CA ASP A 14 4.88 -6.71 -9.91
C ASP A 14 4.77 -5.67 -8.78
N PRO A 15 5.28 -4.44 -8.98
CA PRO A 15 5.01 -3.34 -8.07
C PRO A 15 3.52 -3.13 -7.80
N GLY A 16 3.20 -2.71 -6.57
CA GLY A 16 1.84 -2.39 -6.15
C GLY A 16 1.54 -2.85 -4.72
N THR A 17 0.28 -2.72 -4.33
CA THR A 17 -0.19 -3.06 -2.98
C THR A 17 -0.76 -4.48 -2.91
N TYR A 18 -0.33 -5.22 -1.90
CA TYR A 18 -0.70 -6.62 -1.68
C TYR A 18 -1.21 -6.83 -0.25
N ASP A 19 -2.12 -7.79 -0.10
CA ASP A 19 -2.50 -8.34 1.19
C ASP A 19 -1.98 -9.77 1.25
N ILE A 20 -1.35 -10.15 2.36
CA ILE A 20 -0.88 -11.52 2.59
C ILE A 20 -1.65 -12.15 3.74
N VAL A 21 -1.92 -13.44 3.62
CA VAL A 21 -2.55 -14.23 4.67
C VAL A 21 -1.58 -15.32 5.06
N ILE A 22 -1.16 -15.31 6.32
CA ILE A 22 -0.25 -16.32 6.86
C ILE A 22 -1.09 -17.31 7.64
N MET A 23 -0.98 -18.58 7.26
CA MET A 23 -1.69 -19.69 7.85
C MET A 23 -0.71 -20.79 8.21
N GLU A 24 -0.76 -21.22 9.47
CA GLU A 24 -0.04 -22.39 9.95
C GLU A 24 -0.98 -23.23 10.82
N PRO A 25 -1.02 -24.55 10.66
CA PRO A 25 -1.75 -25.43 11.57
C PRO A 25 -1.31 -25.21 13.02
N GLY A 26 -2.26 -25.02 13.94
CA GLY A 26 -1.97 -24.79 15.36
C GLY A 26 -1.77 -23.31 15.75
N HIS A 27 -1.80 -22.38 14.80
CA HIS A 27 -1.75 -20.94 15.06
C HIS A 27 -2.98 -20.22 14.51
N HIS A 28 -3.22 -19.00 14.99
CA HIS A 28 -4.25 -18.13 14.44
C HIS A 28 -3.84 -17.57 13.08
N THR A 29 -4.74 -17.63 12.11
CA THR A 29 -4.57 -16.98 10.80
C THR A 29 -4.40 -15.48 10.98
N GLN A 30 -3.30 -14.93 10.46
CA GLN A 30 -3.02 -13.50 10.51
C GLN A 30 -3.03 -12.91 9.09
N PRO A 31 -4.04 -12.08 8.75
CA PRO A 31 -4.00 -11.24 7.56
C PRO A 31 -3.15 -9.98 7.84
N ILE A 32 -2.22 -9.67 6.92
CA ILE A 32 -1.44 -8.44 6.91
C ILE A 32 -1.80 -7.69 5.63
N ASN A 33 -2.32 -6.49 5.79
CA ASN A 33 -2.88 -5.73 4.69
C ASN A 33 -1.97 -4.58 4.27
N LYS A 34 -2.20 -4.07 3.04
CA LYS A 34 -1.57 -2.87 2.48
C LYS A 34 -0.04 -2.93 2.39
N ILE A 35 0.52 -4.10 2.10
CA ILE A 35 1.96 -4.24 1.87
C ILE A 35 2.29 -3.60 0.53
N LYS A 36 3.09 -2.53 0.58
CA LYS A 36 3.59 -1.85 -0.63
C LYS A 36 4.84 -2.56 -1.14
N VAL A 37 4.76 -3.09 -2.35
CA VAL A 37 5.90 -3.64 -3.09
C VAL A 37 6.39 -2.58 -4.07
N ILE A 38 7.58 -2.06 -3.81
CA ILE A 38 8.21 -0.99 -4.59
C ILE A 38 9.24 -1.64 -5.54
N PRO A 39 9.38 -1.17 -6.79
CA PRO A 39 10.39 -1.70 -7.70
C PRO A 39 11.80 -1.47 -7.15
N ASN A 40 12.69 -2.45 -7.37
CA ASN A 40 14.08 -2.46 -6.91
C ASN A 40 14.30 -2.37 -5.38
N GLU A 41 13.25 -2.49 -4.58
CA GLU A 41 13.36 -2.60 -3.13
C GLU A 41 12.80 -3.94 -2.66
N ALA A 42 13.48 -4.58 -1.70
CA ALA A 42 12.96 -5.78 -1.06
C ALA A 42 12.06 -5.38 0.10
N THR A 43 10.77 -5.67 0.00
CA THR A 43 9.83 -5.52 1.12
C THR A 43 9.98 -6.70 2.07
N TYR A 44 10.26 -6.43 3.33
CA TYR A 44 10.38 -7.44 4.40
C TYR A 44 9.14 -7.38 5.28
N VAL A 45 8.50 -8.53 5.50
CA VAL A 45 7.31 -8.63 6.36
C VAL A 45 7.58 -9.70 7.41
N ASP A 46 7.89 -9.27 8.63
CA ASP A 46 8.04 -10.18 9.77
C ASP A 46 6.72 -10.27 10.52
N ALA A 47 6.11 -11.45 10.50
CA ALA A 47 4.84 -11.73 11.17
C ALA A 47 5.06 -12.68 12.33
N LYS A 48 4.45 -12.37 13.48
CA LYS A 48 4.46 -13.23 14.67
C LYS A 48 3.07 -13.81 14.86
N LEU A 49 2.94 -15.12 14.66
CA LEU A 49 1.68 -15.82 14.84
C LEU A 49 1.44 -16.15 16.32
N THR A 50 0.18 -16.08 16.74
CA THR A 50 -0.24 -16.46 18.09
C THR A 50 -0.72 -17.91 18.08
N PRO A 51 -0.28 -18.78 19.02
CA PRO A 51 -0.72 -20.16 19.09
C PRO A 51 -2.21 -20.24 19.40
N ASN A 52 -2.89 -21.20 18.77
CA ASN A 52 -4.31 -21.43 18.95
C ASN A 52 -4.54 -22.29 20.20
N THR A 53 -4.64 -21.66 21.37
CA THR A 53 -5.04 -22.34 22.60
C THR A 53 -6.55 -22.56 22.59
N LEU A 54 -6.99 -23.82 22.71
CA LEU A 54 -8.40 -24.26 22.71
C LEU A 54 -9.29 -23.63 23.80
N GLU A 55 -8.78 -22.75 24.64
CA GLU A 55 -9.57 -22.02 25.64
C GLU A 55 -10.18 -20.78 25.02
N GLY A 56 -11.52 -20.78 24.95
CA GLY A 56 -12.36 -19.82 24.25
C GLY A 56 -11.86 -18.37 24.26
N VAL A 57 -11.34 -17.93 23.12
CA VAL A 57 -11.16 -16.52 22.82
C VAL A 57 -11.67 -16.26 21.41
N THR A 58 -12.62 -15.35 21.29
CA THR A 58 -13.17 -14.85 20.03
C THR A 58 -12.06 -14.13 19.26
N VAL A 59 -11.29 -14.85 18.45
CA VAL A 59 -10.17 -14.25 17.69
C VAL A 59 -10.71 -13.53 16.46
N THR A 60 -11.00 -12.25 16.64
CA THR A 60 -10.99 -11.31 15.53
C THR A 60 -9.52 -10.94 15.31
N ALA A 61 -8.81 -11.70 14.48
CA ALA A 61 -7.49 -11.27 14.02
C ALA A 61 -7.71 -9.94 13.28
N LYS A 62 -7.46 -8.81 13.96
CA LYS A 62 -7.51 -7.50 13.32
C LYS A 62 -6.41 -7.51 12.27
N ALA A 63 -6.78 -7.21 11.03
CA ALA A 63 -5.79 -7.01 9.99
C ALA A 63 -4.79 -5.94 10.48
N VAL A 64 -3.51 -6.29 10.46
CA VAL A 64 -2.46 -5.36 10.82
C VAL A 64 -2.01 -4.70 9.52
N ASP A 65 -2.10 -3.36 9.48
CA ASP A 65 -1.55 -2.60 8.37
C ASP A 65 -0.02 -2.72 8.39
N TYR A 66 0.57 -2.99 7.23
CA TYR A 66 2.01 -3.08 7.10
C TYR A 66 2.70 -1.75 7.42
N THR A 67 3.70 -1.80 8.30
CA THR A 67 4.62 -0.69 8.57
C THR A 67 6.05 -1.11 8.24
N LYS A 68 6.71 -0.33 7.36
CA LYS A 68 8.12 -0.55 7.01
C LYS A 68 8.95 -0.43 8.28
N THR A 69 9.55 -1.54 8.71
CA THR A 69 10.37 -1.60 9.92
C THR A 69 11.84 -1.66 9.50
N GLY A 70 12.64 -0.64 9.83
CA GLY A 70 14.08 -0.60 9.55
C GLY A 70 14.57 0.76 9.05
N ALA A 71 15.88 1.01 9.23
CA ALA A 71 16.56 2.15 8.60
C ALA A 71 16.75 1.89 7.10
N GLU A 72 16.51 2.89 6.26
CA GLU A 72 16.79 2.81 4.82
C GLU A 72 18.30 2.70 4.61
N ASN A 73 18.77 1.49 4.33
CA ASN A 73 20.18 1.22 4.01
C ASN A 73 20.44 1.27 2.50
N THR A 74 19.76 2.17 1.79
CA THR A 74 19.91 2.34 0.34
C THR A 74 20.88 3.46 0.03
N MET A 75 21.83 3.19 -0.86
CA MET A 75 22.86 4.16 -1.30
C MET A 75 22.32 5.20 -2.31
N TYR A 76 21.01 5.18 -2.57
CA TYR A 76 20.34 5.98 -3.58
C TYR A 76 19.10 6.67 -3.02
N THR A 77 18.78 7.83 -3.58
CA THR A 77 17.56 8.57 -3.25
C THR A 77 16.46 8.17 -4.22
N MET A 78 15.46 7.45 -3.72
CA MET A 78 14.30 6.99 -4.48
C MET A 78 13.01 7.56 -3.89
N LYS A 79 12.06 7.92 -4.74
CA LYS A 79 10.65 8.05 -4.36
C LYS A 79 9.77 7.23 -5.29
N SER A 80 8.79 6.54 -4.72
CA SER A 80 7.83 5.74 -5.46
C SER A 80 6.40 6.18 -5.12
N VAL A 81 5.54 6.16 -6.13
CA VAL A 81 4.12 6.53 -6.03
C VAL A 81 3.29 5.43 -6.67
N ASP A 82 2.29 4.96 -5.92
CA ASP A 82 1.33 3.97 -6.40
C ASP A 82 0.24 4.62 -7.26
N ALA A 83 -0.44 3.83 -8.09
CA ALA A 83 -1.50 4.31 -8.98
C ALA A 83 -2.58 5.15 -8.28
N THR A 84 -2.96 4.79 -7.05
CA THR A 84 -3.98 5.51 -6.29
C THR A 84 -3.51 6.90 -5.85
N GLU A 85 -2.25 7.00 -5.43
CA GLU A 85 -1.63 8.27 -5.04
C GLU A 85 -1.36 9.13 -6.27
N LEU A 86 -0.88 8.51 -7.35
CA LEU A 86 -0.63 9.15 -8.62
C LEU A 86 -1.90 9.80 -9.18
N MET A 87 -3.06 9.12 -9.10
CA MET A 87 -4.35 9.67 -9.53
C MET A 87 -4.82 10.88 -8.70
N GLN A 88 -4.34 11.01 -7.47
CA GLN A 88 -4.65 12.15 -6.61
C GLN A 88 -3.75 13.36 -6.91
N MET A 89 -2.62 13.15 -7.60
CA MET A 89 -1.71 14.22 -7.99
C MET A 89 -2.28 15.00 -9.19
N ALA A 90 -2.15 16.33 -9.14
CA ALA A 90 -2.51 17.19 -10.25
C ALA A 90 -1.66 16.87 -11.50
N GLY A 91 -2.26 16.91 -12.69
CA GLY A 91 -1.57 16.68 -13.96
C GLY A 91 -1.36 15.21 -14.34
N ALA A 92 -1.27 14.29 -13.37
CA ALA A 92 -1.12 12.85 -13.64
C ALA A 92 -2.23 12.27 -14.56
N PRO A 93 -3.54 12.51 -14.31
CA PRO A 93 -4.59 12.00 -15.20
C PRO A 93 -4.50 12.53 -16.64
N ARG A 94 -3.88 13.70 -16.84
CA ARG A 94 -3.73 14.35 -18.14
C ARG A 94 -2.49 13.90 -18.92
N GLY A 95 -1.65 13.03 -18.34
CA GLY A 95 -0.42 12.55 -18.97
C GLY A 95 0.78 13.48 -18.80
N GLU A 96 0.69 14.51 -17.95
CA GLU A 96 1.78 15.43 -17.64
C GLU A 96 2.70 14.84 -16.56
N ILE A 97 3.37 13.73 -16.88
CA ILE A 97 4.23 13.02 -15.92
C ILE A 97 5.37 13.93 -15.46
N LYS A 98 5.90 14.81 -16.32
CA LYS A 98 6.97 15.76 -15.96
C LYS A 98 6.59 16.68 -14.79
N GLY A 99 5.38 17.23 -14.80
CA GLY A 99 4.86 18.05 -13.71
C GLY A 99 4.66 17.25 -12.43
N VAL A 100 4.23 15.99 -12.55
CA VAL A 100 4.13 15.07 -11.42
C VAL A 100 5.50 14.79 -10.79
N LEU A 101 6.55 14.62 -11.60
CA LEU A 101 7.91 14.36 -11.11
C LEU A 101 8.43 15.53 -10.26
N SER A 102 8.21 16.78 -10.71
CA SER A 102 8.59 17.98 -9.93
C SER A 102 7.78 18.11 -8.62
N SER A 103 6.53 17.66 -8.62
CA SER A 103 5.69 17.66 -7.41
C SER A 103 6.08 16.57 -6.41
N LEU A 104 6.65 15.46 -6.89
CA LEU A 104 7.00 14.32 -6.06
C LEU A 104 8.23 14.58 -5.19
N THR A 105 9.22 15.29 -5.73
CA THR A 105 10.50 15.52 -5.04
C THR A 105 11.03 16.92 -5.37
N SER A 106 11.50 17.61 -4.34
CA SER A 106 12.19 18.91 -4.47
C SER A 106 13.50 18.84 -5.24
N ASP A 107 14.08 17.65 -5.41
CA ASP A 107 15.31 17.45 -6.18
C ASP A 107 15.09 17.56 -7.70
N VAL A 108 13.82 17.62 -8.12
CA VAL A 108 13.39 17.59 -9.51
C VAL A 108 12.71 18.91 -9.85
N ILE A 109 13.23 19.59 -10.87
CA ILE A 109 12.67 20.85 -11.36
C ILE A 109 12.31 20.67 -12.82
N GLU A 110 11.10 21.08 -13.19
CA GLU A 110 10.71 21.20 -14.59
C GLU A 110 10.96 22.62 -15.08
N THR A 111 11.70 22.78 -16.18
CA THR A 111 11.95 24.08 -16.81
C THR A 111 11.92 23.90 -18.32
N ASN A 112 11.19 24.77 -19.04
CA ASN A 112 11.06 24.72 -20.50
C ASN A 112 10.63 23.33 -21.06
N GLY A 113 9.85 22.56 -20.29
CA GLY A 113 9.40 21.22 -20.68
C GLY A 113 10.47 20.12 -20.54
N GLU A 114 11.61 20.42 -19.93
CA GLU A 114 12.65 19.48 -19.55
C GLU A 114 12.66 19.26 -18.05
N VAL A 115 13.08 18.07 -17.62
CA VAL A 115 13.17 17.71 -16.20
C VAL A 115 14.65 17.69 -15.81
N HIS A 116 14.99 18.46 -14.79
CA HIS A 116 16.34 18.60 -14.26
C HIS A 116 16.43 17.96 -12.88
N TYR A 117 17.31 16.98 -12.73
CA TYR A 117 17.58 16.31 -11.45
C TYR A 117 18.82 16.94 -10.84
N ARG A 118 18.70 17.60 -9.69
CA ARG A 118 19.85 18.20 -8.98
C ARG A 118 20.78 19.03 -9.90
N GLY A 119 20.20 19.77 -10.85
CA GLY A 119 20.94 20.64 -11.79
C GLY A 119 21.48 19.96 -13.07
N THR A 120 21.11 18.72 -13.33
CA THR A 120 21.50 18.00 -14.56
C THR A 120 20.72 18.48 -15.79
N ARG A 121 21.23 18.19 -17.00
CA ARG A 121 20.57 18.56 -18.27
C ARG A 121 19.33 17.69 -18.51
N GLY A 122 18.37 18.20 -19.28
CA GLY A 122 17.13 17.48 -19.60
C GLY A 122 17.35 16.17 -20.35
N ASP A 123 18.40 16.08 -21.17
CA ASP A 123 18.82 14.89 -21.92
C ASP A 123 19.57 13.86 -21.06
N ALA A 124 20.00 14.23 -19.85
CA ALA A 124 20.67 13.34 -18.91
C ALA A 124 19.70 12.47 -18.09
N THR A 125 18.40 12.58 -18.33
CA THR A 125 17.35 11.79 -17.65
C THR A 125 17.02 10.52 -18.45
N GLY A 126 17.04 9.37 -17.78
CA GLY A 126 16.58 8.10 -18.36
C GLY A 126 15.12 7.84 -18.05
N TYR A 127 14.30 7.58 -19.07
CA TYR A 127 12.93 7.08 -18.90
C TYR A 127 12.89 5.59 -19.23
N PHE A 128 12.30 4.80 -18.35
CA PHE A 128 12.12 3.36 -18.52
C PHE A 128 10.64 3.04 -18.36
N ILE A 129 10.04 2.44 -19.38
CA ILE A 129 8.66 1.97 -19.37
C ILE A 129 8.71 0.45 -19.40
N ASP A 130 8.20 -0.19 -18.35
CA ASP A 130 8.20 -1.65 -18.18
C ASP A 130 9.59 -2.29 -18.40
N GLY A 131 10.64 -1.59 -17.98
CA GLY A 131 12.04 -2.02 -18.11
C GLY A 131 12.72 -1.66 -19.43
N VAL A 132 12.00 -1.11 -20.41
CA VAL A 132 12.55 -0.67 -21.70
C VAL A 132 12.87 0.82 -21.66
N ARG A 133 14.10 1.19 -22.05
CA ARG A 133 14.49 2.60 -22.15
C ARG A 133 13.77 3.28 -23.31
N THR A 134 13.11 4.41 -23.03
CA THR A 134 12.46 5.24 -24.04
C THR A 134 13.13 6.61 -24.15
N LEU A 135 13.28 7.07 -25.39
CA LEU A 135 13.85 8.38 -25.71
C LEU A 135 12.72 9.41 -25.86
N GLY A 136 12.94 10.64 -25.41
CA GLY A 136 11.97 11.74 -25.58
C GLY A 136 10.88 11.82 -24.50
N GLY A 137 10.94 10.99 -23.46
CA GLY A 137 10.01 11.00 -22.33
C GLY A 137 8.87 9.99 -22.45
N SER A 138 7.90 10.12 -21.56
CA SER A 138 6.71 9.26 -21.51
C SER A 138 5.47 10.06 -21.88
N THR A 139 4.78 9.65 -22.94
CA THR A 139 3.47 10.17 -23.35
C THR A 139 2.31 9.37 -22.76
N LEU A 140 2.59 8.53 -21.76
CA LEU A 140 1.56 7.70 -21.14
C LEU A 140 0.61 8.56 -20.29
N PRO A 141 -0.71 8.39 -20.44
CA PRO A 141 -1.65 8.91 -19.45
C PRO A 141 -1.35 8.31 -18.07
N GLY A 142 -1.36 9.11 -17.01
CA GLY A 142 -1.13 8.60 -15.65
C GLY A 142 -2.16 7.55 -15.24
N MET A 143 -3.30 7.47 -15.93
CA MET A 143 -4.30 6.44 -15.71
C MET A 143 -3.81 5.01 -16.00
N CYS A 144 -2.85 4.88 -16.92
CA CYS A 144 -2.28 3.61 -17.36
C CYS A 144 -1.07 3.18 -16.51
N ILE A 145 -0.63 4.02 -15.58
CA ILE A 145 0.55 3.79 -14.74
C ILE A 145 0.12 3.12 -13.44
N GLU A 146 0.72 1.97 -13.14
CA GLU A 146 0.55 1.26 -11.86
C GLU A 146 1.45 1.85 -10.78
N ASN A 147 2.71 2.10 -11.13
CA ASN A 147 3.71 2.63 -10.21
C ASN A 147 4.67 3.57 -10.96
N LEU A 148 4.95 4.71 -10.35
CA LEU A 148 5.93 5.68 -10.82
C LEU A 148 7.05 5.75 -9.79
N THR A 149 8.26 5.37 -10.18
CA THR A 149 9.44 5.41 -9.32
C THR A 149 10.51 6.31 -9.90
N VAL A 150 11.07 7.16 -9.06
CA VAL A 150 12.03 8.19 -9.45
C VAL A 150 13.28 8.01 -8.60
N PHE A 151 14.42 7.88 -9.27
CA PHE A 151 15.74 7.99 -8.65
C PHE A 151 16.26 9.40 -8.89
N SER A 152 16.33 10.22 -7.84
CA SER A 152 16.84 11.59 -7.94
C SER A 152 18.36 11.69 -7.74
N GLY A 153 18.98 10.66 -7.17
CA GLY A 153 20.43 10.58 -6.99
C GLY A 153 20.91 9.19 -6.61
N GLY A 154 22.20 8.91 -6.85
CA GLY A 154 22.77 7.58 -6.60
C GLY A 154 22.21 6.50 -7.53
N VAL A 155 21.87 6.84 -8.78
CA VAL A 155 21.22 5.92 -9.73
C VAL A 155 21.96 4.57 -9.80
N PRO A 156 21.27 3.43 -9.63
CA PRO A 156 21.88 2.12 -9.71
C PRO A 156 22.58 1.87 -11.06
N ALA A 157 23.75 1.23 -11.03
CA ALA A 157 24.57 0.97 -12.21
C ALA A 157 23.86 0.13 -13.31
N MET A 158 22.81 -0.61 -12.95
CA MET A 158 22.00 -1.41 -13.89
C MET A 158 21.29 -0.57 -14.95
N TYR A 159 21.04 0.72 -14.69
CA TYR A 159 20.33 1.57 -15.65
C TYR A 159 21.27 2.10 -16.74
N GLY A 160 22.56 2.27 -16.45
CA GLY A 160 23.61 2.68 -17.39
C GLY A 160 23.34 4.00 -18.12
N ASP A 161 24.37 4.61 -18.71
CA ASP A 161 24.22 5.70 -19.71
C ASP A 161 23.19 6.81 -19.37
N VAL A 162 23.11 7.14 -18.08
CA VAL A 162 22.25 8.17 -17.49
C VAL A 162 23.09 8.85 -16.42
N MET A 163 23.27 10.17 -16.55
CA MET A 163 24.08 10.96 -15.61
C MET A 163 23.21 11.77 -14.63
N GLY A 164 21.92 11.90 -14.90
CA GLY A 164 20.93 12.54 -14.04
C GLY A 164 20.04 11.55 -13.31
N GLY A 165 18.73 11.79 -13.36
CA GLY A 165 17.74 10.94 -12.73
C GLY A 165 17.24 9.81 -13.63
N VAL A 166 16.69 8.78 -13.00
CA VAL A 166 15.99 7.69 -13.69
C VAL A 166 14.53 7.69 -13.27
N VAL A 167 13.65 7.69 -14.27
CA VAL A 167 12.21 7.55 -14.11
C VAL A 167 11.81 6.16 -14.59
N ILE A 168 11.28 5.35 -13.67
CA ILE A 168 10.74 4.03 -13.95
C ILE A 168 9.22 4.13 -13.90
N ILE A 169 8.59 3.73 -14.99
CA ILE A 169 7.16 3.67 -15.16
C ILE A 169 6.79 2.21 -15.32
N THR A 170 5.98 1.72 -14.40
CA THR A 170 5.36 0.40 -14.51
C THR A 170 3.92 0.58 -14.93
N THR A 171 3.50 -0.04 -16.03
CA THR A 171 2.14 0.05 -16.54
C THR A 171 1.19 -0.90 -15.81
N LYS A 172 -0.11 -0.60 -15.88
CA LYS A 172 -1.15 -1.45 -15.30
C LYS A 172 -1.30 -2.74 -16.09
N SER A 173 -1.10 -3.86 -15.39
CA SER A 173 -1.40 -5.19 -15.90
C SER A 173 -2.84 -5.61 -15.59
N TYR A 174 -3.33 -6.64 -16.28
CA TYR A 174 -4.61 -7.29 -15.99
C TYR A 174 -4.73 -7.70 -14.51
N PHE A 175 -3.65 -8.25 -13.95
CA PHE A 175 -3.61 -8.66 -12.55
C PHE A 175 -3.71 -7.48 -11.58
N SER A 176 -3.14 -6.32 -11.92
CA SER A 176 -3.30 -5.08 -11.14
C SER A 176 -4.77 -4.70 -10.99
N GLY A 177 -5.53 -4.73 -12.10
CA GLY A 177 -6.96 -4.41 -12.09
C GLY A 177 -7.77 -5.36 -11.20
N ILE A 178 -7.46 -6.66 -11.24
CA ILE A 178 -8.11 -7.65 -10.37
C ILE A 178 -7.78 -7.39 -8.90
N ARG A 179 -6.50 -7.13 -8.56
CA ARG A 179 -6.08 -6.82 -7.18
C ARG A 179 -6.81 -5.59 -6.64
N ALA A 180 -6.82 -4.50 -7.41
CA ALA A 180 -7.50 -3.27 -7.01
C ALA A 180 -9.01 -3.49 -6.79
N LYS A 181 -9.66 -4.28 -7.64
CA LYS A 181 -11.08 -4.66 -7.48
C LYS A 181 -11.30 -5.49 -6.21
N ASN A 182 -10.45 -6.48 -5.94
CA ASN A 182 -10.56 -7.34 -4.77
C ASN A 182 -10.36 -6.55 -3.48
N MET A 183 -9.33 -5.70 -3.41
CA MET A 183 -9.11 -4.82 -2.25
C MET A 183 -10.29 -3.87 -2.02
N ARG A 184 -10.86 -3.29 -3.08
CA ARG A 184 -12.04 -2.43 -2.96
C ARG A 184 -13.25 -3.19 -2.41
N ASN A 185 -13.45 -4.43 -2.85
CA ASN A 185 -14.55 -5.26 -2.37
C ASN A 185 -14.37 -5.65 -0.90
N ILE A 186 -13.14 -6.03 -0.50
CA ILE A 186 -12.79 -6.34 0.89
C ILE A 186 -13.03 -5.12 1.78
N ALA A 187 -12.48 -3.96 1.42
CA ALA A 187 -12.66 -2.72 2.18
C ALA A 187 -14.14 -2.29 2.28
N TYR A 188 -14.95 -2.57 1.24
CA TYR A 188 -16.39 -2.33 1.30
C TYR A 188 -17.08 -3.28 2.29
N GLN A 189 -16.77 -4.57 2.26
CA GLN A 189 -17.31 -5.56 3.18
C GLN A 189 -16.95 -5.24 4.63
N GLU A 190 -15.70 -4.84 4.88
CA GLU A 190 -15.23 -4.40 6.20
C GLU A 190 -16.03 -3.20 6.73
N LYS A 191 -16.23 -2.16 5.90
CA LYS A 191 -17.05 -0.99 6.28
C LYS A 191 -18.50 -1.36 6.60
N VAL A 192 -19.08 -2.29 5.84
CA VAL A 192 -20.45 -2.76 6.09
C VAL A 192 -20.51 -3.57 7.38
N ALA A 193 -19.53 -4.43 7.63
CA ALA A 193 -19.44 -5.22 8.86
C ALA A 193 -19.22 -4.34 10.10
N GLU A 194 -18.38 -3.31 10.00
CA GLU A 194 -18.14 -2.32 11.05
C GLU A 194 -19.43 -1.58 11.41
N LYS A 195 -20.17 -1.07 10.41
CA LYS A 195 -21.47 -0.42 10.64
C LYS A 195 -22.44 -1.34 11.37
N LYS A 196 -22.55 -2.60 10.95
CA LYS A 196 -23.41 -3.59 11.61
C LYS A 196 -22.97 -3.89 13.04
N ARG A 197 -21.66 -3.92 13.32
CA ARG A 197 -21.13 -4.12 14.69
C ARG A 197 -21.47 -2.94 15.60
N ILE A 198 -21.33 -1.71 15.10
CA ILE A 198 -21.69 -0.49 15.83
C ILE A 198 -23.20 -0.46 16.10
N GLU A 199 -24.02 -0.73 15.09
CA GLU A 199 -25.48 -0.79 15.24
C GLU A 199 -25.92 -1.85 16.25
N LYS A 200 -25.31 -3.03 16.20
CA LYS A 200 -25.56 -4.09 17.19
C LYS A 200 -25.15 -3.67 18.60
N ALA A 201 -23.97 -3.06 18.76
CA ALA A 201 -23.50 -2.58 20.05
C ALA A 201 -24.45 -1.52 20.64
N ASN A 202 -24.90 -0.56 19.83
CA ASN A 202 -25.86 0.45 20.25
C ASN A 202 -27.21 -0.19 20.67
N LYS A 203 -27.70 -1.16 19.90
CA LYS A 203 -28.93 -1.89 20.24
C LYS A 203 -28.79 -2.71 21.53
N ASP A 204 -27.64 -3.33 21.74
CA ASP A 204 -27.36 -4.09 22.96
C ASP A 204 -27.25 -3.14 24.18
N GLU A 205 -26.70 -1.93 24.02
CA GLU A 205 -26.70 -0.87 25.04
C GLU A 205 -28.11 -0.35 25.35
N GLU A 206 -28.94 -0.09 24.33
CA GLU A 206 -30.33 0.31 24.52
C GLU A 206 -31.15 -0.76 25.25
N ASN A 207 -30.94 -2.03 24.93
CA ASN A 207 -31.62 -3.14 25.61
C ASN A 207 -31.16 -3.24 27.08
N ARG A 208 -29.85 -3.13 27.34
CA ARG A 208 -29.32 -3.08 28.71
C ARG A 208 -29.87 -1.90 29.52
N ALA A 209 -30.02 -0.73 28.90
CA ALA A 209 -30.59 0.44 29.56
C ALA A 209 -32.06 0.23 29.96
N LYS A 210 -32.86 -0.40 29.06
CA LYS A 210 -34.25 -0.77 29.35
C LYS A 210 -34.36 -1.82 30.45
N GLU A 211 -33.50 -2.84 30.45
CA GLU A 211 -33.46 -3.85 31.53
C GLU A 211 -33.16 -3.21 32.90
N ILE A 212 -32.22 -2.27 32.96
CA ILE A 212 -31.91 -1.53 34.20
C ILE A 212 -33.10 -0.67 34.67
N GLU A 213 -33.83 -0.05 33.74
CA GLU A 213 -35.02 0.75 34.06
C GLU A 213 -36.18 -0.13 34.57
N ASP A 214 -36.39 -1.28 33.95
CA ASP A 214 -37.38 -2.27 34.37
C ASP A 214 -37.06 -2.87 35.75
N GLU A 215 -35.78 -3.12 36.06
CA GLU A 215 -35.35 -3.54 37.40
C GLU A 215 -35.59 -2.45 38.45
N LYS A 216 -35.24 -1.19 38.17
CA LYS A 216 -35.51 -0.06 39.07
C LYS A 216 -37.00 0.13 39.33
N ASN A 217 -37.85 -0.07 38.32
CA ASN A 217 -39.30 0.00 38.48
C ASN A 217 -39.84 -1.16 39.34
N LYS A 218 -39.31 -2.38 39.19
CA LYS A 218 -39.67 -3.52 40.06
C LYS A 218 -39.24 -3.29 41.51
N GLU A 219 -38.08 -2.68 41.74
CA GLU A 219 -37.62 -2.35 43.09
C GLU A 219 -38.49 -1.26 43.75
N ARG A 220 -38.89 -0.22 43.01
CA ARG A 220 -39.82 0.81 43.52
C ARG A 220 -41.16 0.23 43.96
N ILE A 221 -41.73 -0.68 43.19
CA ILE A 221 -43.02 -1.34 43.49
C ILE A 221 -42.92 -2.24 44.74
N LYS A 222 -41.73 -2.74 45.06
CA LYS A 222 -41.50 -3.59 46.25
C LYS A 222 -41.28 -2.80 47.55
N SER A 223 -41.06 -1.49 47.44
CA SER A 223 -40.80 -0.58 48.57
C SER A 223 -42.04 0.23 49.01
N GLU A 224 -43.16 0.09 48.30
CA GLU A 224 -44.50 0.56 48.71
C GLU A 224 -45.31 -0.60 49.31
#